data_AF-A0A5C4V1Y4-F1
#
_entry.id   AF-A0A5C4V1Y4-F1
#
_cell.length_a   1.000
_cell.length_b   1.000
_cell.length_c   1.000
_cell.angle_alpha   90.00
_cell.angle_beta   90.00
_cell.angle_gamma   90.00
#
_symmetry.space_group_name_H-M   'P 1'
#
loop_
_entity.id
_entity.type
_entity.pdbx_description
1 polymer ?
#
loop_
_entity_poly.entity_id
_entity_poly.type
_entity_poly.pdbx_seq_one_letter_code
_entity_poly.pdbx_strand_id
1 'polypeptide(L)'
;MTRFKDNPHRHRRGRGRPRRPDRDAAAPAPDARDAFAALYERHAPPLLRQALLLCGDHAVARRAVARAFRLAWESWPEVATDQDPAGWVRARCHEHALAPWHRYVPDRWLDPVVPADDDGVLTTALLTLPPAYRRTLLLADGLGMKQAAVATECEASTAATAGRLRHARAALAERLPEVADPGEALRRAARTGPGAPPPPAAEALRASERTTRRIVRGSAVLFAGTAVALAGSGVLAALQ
;
A
#
# COMPACT_ATOMS: atom_id res chain seq x y z
N MET A 1 -6.18 69.96 -27.55
CA MET A 1 -6.57 70.17 -28.95
C MET A 1 -6.56 68.81 -29.66
N THR A 2 -7.62 68.54 -30.42
CA THR A 2 -7.71 67.58 -31.55
C THR A 2 -7.66 66.06 -31.32
N ARG A 3 -8.88 65.50 -31.29
CA ARG A 3 -9.37 64.34 -32.08
C ARG A 3 -8.36 63.76 -33.09
N PHE A 4 -8.26 62.44 -33.16
CA PHE A 4 -8.88 61.71 -34.28
C PHE A 4 -9.12 60.24 -33.95
N LYS A 5 -10.26 59.81 -34.43
CA LYS A 5 -10.91 58.50 -34.36
C LYS A 5 -10.18 57.59 -35.35
N ASP A 6 -9.92 56.34 -34.99
CA ASP A 6 -10.20 55.21 -35.88
C ASP A 6 -10.09 53.88 -35.13
N ASN A 7 -11.25 53.20 -35.09
CA ASN A 7 -11.43 51.78 -34.83
C ASN A 7 -12.39 51.37 -35.94
N PRO A 8 -12.10 50.34 -36.75
CA PRO A 8 -12.33 48.96 -36.29
C PRO A 8 -11.34 47.92 -36.85
N HIS A 9 -11.18 46.79 -36.15
CA HIS A 9 -11.77 45.51 -36.56
C HIS A 9 -11.53 44.46 -35.46
N ARG A 10 -12.65 43.89 -35.02
CA ARG A 10 -12.74 42.84 -34.02
C ARG A 10 -12.08 41.56 -34.54
N HIS A 11 -10.97 41.13 -33.93
CA HIS A 11 -10.65 39.71 -33.85
C HIS A 11 -10.86 39.24 -32.42
N ARG A 12 -12.04 38.65 -32.22
CA ARG A 12 -12.46 37.89 -31.06
C ARG A 12 -11.57 36.65 -30.96
N ARG A 13 -10.34 36.78 -30.42
CA ARG A 13 -9.55 35.61 -30.03
C ARG A 13 -10.20 35.04 -28.78
N GLY A 14 -10.95 33.96 -28.99
CA GLY A 14 -11.56 33.18 -27.93
C GLY A 14 -10.52 32.86 -26.87
N ARG A 15 -10.83 33.25 -25.63
CA ARG A 15 -10.12 32.74 -24.47
C ARG A 15 -10.30 31.24 -24.51
N GLY A 16 -9.23 30.51 -24.85
CA GLY A 16 -9.19 29.07 -24.73
C GLY A 16 -9.52 28.74 -23.28
N ARG A 17 -10.70 28.18 -23.07
CA ARG A 17 -11.06 27.55 -21.80
C ARG A 17 -9.94 26.54 -21.49
N PRO A 18 -9.38 26.48 -20.27
CA PRO A 18 -8.53 25.36 -19.91
C PRO A 18 -9.34 24.09 -20.13
N ARG A 19 -8.82 23.21 -20.99
CA ARG A 19 -9.40 21.90 -21.28
C ARG A 19 -9.45 21.15 -19.95
N ARG A 20 -10.67 20.95 -19.43
CA ARG A 20 -10.93 20.02 -18.32
C ARG A 20 -10.29 18.68 -18.74
N PRO A 21 -9.42 18.05 -17.92
CA PRO A 21 -9.02 16.69 -18.22
C PRO A 21 -10.30 15.85 -18.24
N ASP A 22 -10.57 15.20 -19.36
CA ASP A 22 -11.60 14.17 -19.45
C ASP A 22 -11.28 13.13 -18.38
N ARG A 23 -12.08 13.14 -17.32
CA ARG A 23 -12.19 12.03 -16.37
C ARG A 23 -13.15 10.99 -16.92
N ASP A 24 -12.99 10.66 -18.18
CA ASP A 24 -13.40 9.34 -18.63
C ASP A 24 -12.38 8.40 -18.03
N ALA A 25 -12.79 7.69 -16.98
CA ALA A 25 -12.08 6.55 -16.43
C ALA A 25 -12.03 5.46 -17.52
N ALA A 26 -11.19 5.69 -18.53
CA ALA A 26 -10.79 4.69 -19.47
C ALA A 26 -10.29 3.53 -18.63
N ALA A 27 -10.94 2.38 -18.81
CA ALA A 27 -10.39 1.12 -18.35
C ALA A 27 -8.88 1.15 -18.69
N PRO A 28 -7.97 0.95 -17.73
CA PRO A 28 -6.54 1.00 -17.98
C PRO A 28 -6.21 0.20 -19.24
N ALA A 29 -5.27 0.69 -20.05
CA ALA A 29 -4.87 -0.01 -21.27
C ALA A 29 -4.56 -1.49 -20.95
N PRO A 30 -4.82 -2.45 -21.86
CA PRO A 30 -4.54 -3.87 -21.63
C PRO A 30 -3.16 -4.12 -20.99
N ASP A 31 -2.16 -3.37 -21.43
CA ASP A 31 -0.79 -3.33 -20.88
C ASP A 31 -0.71 -3.05 -19.37
N ALA A 32 -1.50 -2.10 -18.84
CA ALA A 32 -1.53 -1.80 -17.41
C ALA A 32 -2.14 -2.94 -16.58
N ARG A 33 -3.13 -3.65 -17.13
CA ARG A 33 -3.71 -4.84 -16.45
C ARG A 33 -2.69 -5.97 -16.40
N ASP A 34 -2.00 -6.21 -17.51
CA ASP A 34 -1.02 -7.29 -17.63
C ASP A 34 0.20 -7.01 -16.74
N ALA A 35 0.69 -5.77 -16.72
CA ALA A 35 1.77 -5.33 -15.84
C ALA A 35 1.38 -5.42 -14.35
N PHE A 36 0.14 -5.07 -14.00
CA PHE A 36 -0.39 -5.29 -12.65
C PHE A 36 -0.42 -6.78 -12.30
N ALA A 37 -0.91 -7.62 -13.22
CA ALA A 37 -0.98 -9.06 -13.01
C ALA A 37 0.42 -9.65 -12.76
N ALA A 38 1.40 -9.28 -13.59
CA ALA A 38 2.79 -9.72 -13.45
C ALA A 38 3.41 -9.28 -12.11
N LEU A 39 3.14 -8.05 -11.66
CA LEU A 39 3.58 -7.58 -10.35
C LEU A 39 2.92 -8.39 -9.21
N TYR A 40 1.61 -8.64 -9.33
CA TYR A 40 0.84 -9.40 -8.34
C TYR A 40 1.32 -10.83 -8.21
N GLU A 41 1.41 -11.57 -9.31
CA GLU A 41 1.81 -12.98 -9.31
C GLU A 41 3.20 -13.17 -8.72
N ARG A 42 4.13 -12.25 -9.04
CA ARG A 42 5.50 -12.30 -8.54
C ARG A 42 5.60 -11.97 -7.05
N HIS A 43 4.86 -10.97 -6.56
CA HIS A 43 5.13 -10.39 -5.25
C HIS A 43 4.07 -10.69 -4.19
N ALA A 44 2.84 -11.05 -4.54
CA ALA A 44 1.81 -11.35 -3.55
C ALA A 44 2.18 -12.54 -2.63
N PRO A 45 2.69 -13.69 -3.14
CA PRO A 45 3.07 -14.80 -2.27
C PRO A 45 4.17 -14.47 -1.24
N PRO A 46 5.33 -13.88 -1.62
CA PRO A 46 6.35 -13.50 -0.64
C PRO A 46 5.87 -12.38 0.29
N LEU A 47 5.07 -11.42 -0.18
CA LEU A 47 4.52 -10.36 0.67
C LEU A 47 3.56 -10.92 1.72
N LEU A 48 2.80 -11.98 1.41
CA LEU A 48 1.93 -12.62 2.38
C LEU A 48 2.73 -13.24 3.52
N ARG A 49 3.81 -13.97 3.22
CA ARG A 49 4.71 -14.55 4.23
C ARG A 49 5.39 -13.47 5.07
N GLN A 50 5.86 -12.40 4.43
CA GLN A 50 6.41 -11.25 5.13
C GLN A 50 5.38 -10.62 6.08
N ALA A 51 4.15 -10.39 5.61
CA ALA A 51 3.09 -9.83 6.44
C ALA A 51 2.75 -10.75 7.63
N LEU A 52 2.74 -12.07 7.43
CA LEU A 52 2.56 -13.05 8.52
C LEU A 52 3.65 -12.94 9.58
N LEU A 53 4.93 -12.85 9.18
CA LEU A 53 6.05 -12.62 10.11
C LEU A 53 5.92 -11.28 10.85
N LEU A 54 5.25 -10.30 10.27
CA LEU A 54 5.04 -8.98 10.87
C LEU A 54 3.82 -8.90 11.78
N CYS A 55 2.72 -9.62 11.51
CA CYS A 55 1.47 -9.47 12.27
C CYS A 55 1.02 -10.72 13.02
N GLY A 56 1.52 -11.90 12.66
CA GLY A 56 1.18 -13.16 13.31
C GLY A 56 -0.23 -13.68 13.03
N ASP A 57 -0.90 -13.16 12.00
CA ASP A 57 -2.32 -13.44 11.75
C ASP A 57 -2.62 -13.52 10.25
N HIS A 58 -3.21 -14.63 9.82
CA HIS A 58 -3.51 -14.93 8.42
C HIS A 58 -4.57 -14.01 7.83
N ALA A 59 -5.56 -13.57 8.60
CA ALA A 59 -6.60 -12.65 8.13
C ALA A 59 -6.05 -11.22 7.96
N VAL A 60 -5.18 -10.77 8.87
CA VAL A 60 -4.49 -9.48 8.78
C VAL A 60 -3.50 -9.48 7.62
N ALA A 61 -2.69 -10.52 7.46
CA ALA A 61 -1.72 -10.62 6.38
C ALA A 61 -2.38 -10.60 5.00
N ARG A 62 -3.46 -11.38 4.81
CA ARG A 62 -4.25 -11.37 3.56
C ARG A 62 -4.81 -9.98 3.26
N ARG A 63 -5.36 -9.30 4.27
CA ARG A 63 -5.88 -7.93 4.14
C ARG A 63 -4.79 -6.92 3.81
N ALA A 64 -3.59 -7.07 4.39
CA ALA A 64 -2.44 -6.20 4.11
C ALA A 64 -2.01 -6.27 2.64
N VAL A 65 -1.83 -7.49 2.11
CA VAL A 65 -1.48 -7.70 0.70
C VAL A 65 -2.58 -7.17 -0.21
N ALA A 66 -3.84 -7.55 0.02
CA ALA A 66 -4.97 -7.10 -0.79
C ALA A 66 -5.10 -5.57 -0.79
N ARG A 67 -4.92 -4.93 0.37
CA ARG A 67 -4.92 -3.47 0.49
C ARG A 67 -3.76 -2.84 -0.26
N ALA A 68 -2.55 -3.35 -0.14
CA ALA A 68 -1.37 -2.80 -0.79
C ALA A 68 -1.52 -2.81 -2.32
N PHE A 69 -1.95 -3.94 -2.90
CA PHE A 69 -2.19 -4.03 -4.34
C PHE A 69 -3.39 -3.22 -4.81
N ARG A 70 -4.43 -3.07 -3.98
CA ARG A 70 -5.52 -2.15 -4.30
C ARG A 70 -5.03 -0.70 -4.37
N LEU A 71 -4.23 -0.26 -3.41
CA LEU A 71 -3.63 1.08 -3.43
C LEU A 71 -2.71 1.25 -4.64
N ALA A 72 -1.94 0.22 -4.99
CA ALA A 72 -1.07 0.24 -6.17
C ALA A 72 -1.88 0.43 -7.46
N TRP A 73 -3.04 -0.23 -7.57
CA TRP A 73 -3.95 -0.05 -8.69
C TRP A 73 -4.59 1.34 -8.73
N GLU A 74 -4.97 1.89 -7.56
CA GLU A 74 -5.52 3.24 -7.44
C GLU A 74 -4.49 4.31 -7.87
N SER A 75 -3.21 4.06 -7.63
CA SER A 75 -2.07 4.92 -8.02
C SER A 75 -1.26 4.36 -9.19
N TRP A 76 -1.88 3.57 -10.08
CA TRP A 76 -1.13 2.80 -11.09
C TRP A 76 -0.17 3.61 -11.98
N PRO A 77 -0.51 4.82 -12.46
CA PRO A 77 0.43 5.62 -13.27
C PRO A 77 1.75 5.95 -12.56
N GLU A 78 1.71 6.15 -11.24
CA GLU A 78 2.90 6.40 -10.41
C GLU A 78 3.68 5.09 -10.22
N VAL A 79 2.99 4.03 -9.80
CA VAL A 79 3.63 2.72 -9.52
C VAL A 79 4.26 2.12 -10.77
N ALA A 80 3.62 2.24 -11.93
CA ALA A 80 4.15 1.69 -13.19
C ALA A 80 5.42 2.40 -13.68
N THR A 81 5.69 3.63 -13.21
CA THR A 81 6.88 4.41 -13.57
C THR A 81 7.93 4.46 -12.46
N ASP A 82 7.64 3.87 -11.29
CA ASP A 82 8.57 3.77 -10.17
C ASP A 82 9.75 2.85 -10.51
N GLN A 83 10.93 3.16 -9.94
CA GLN A 83 12.14 2.35 -10.07
C GLN A 83 12.05 1.02 -9.30
N ASP A 84 11.26 0.96 -8.22
CA ASP A 84 10.99 -0.23 -7.42
C ASP A 84 9.49 -0.35 -7.08
N PRO A 85 8.64 -0.75 -8.05
CA PRO A 85 7.22 -0.99 -7.81
C PRO A 85 6.98 -2.05 -6.72
N ALA A 86 7.87 -3.03 -6.59
CA ALA A 86 7.78 -4.06 -5.57
C ALA A 86 8.02 -3.48 -4.16
N GLY A 87 8.98 -2.56 -4.02
CA GLY A 87 9.24 -1.80 -2.81
C GLY A 87 8.07 -0.92 -2.40
N TRP A 88 7.43 -0.25 -3.37
CA TRP A 88 6.21 0.54 -3.11
C TRP A 88 5.11 -0.32 -2.49
N VAL A 89 4.80 -1.48 -3.09
CA VAL A 89 3.77 -2.39 -2.56
C VAL A 89 4.20 -3.01 -1.23
N ARG A 90 5.48 -3.37 -1.08
CA ARG A 90 6.04 -3.89 0.17
C ARG A 90 5.86 -2.92 1.32
N ALA A 91 6.20 -1.65 1.12
CA ALA A 91 6.05 -0.60 2.13
C ALA A 91 4.60 -0.48 2.58
N ARG A 92 3.64 -0.41 1.65
CA ARG A 92 2.19 -0.35 1.97
C ARG A 92 1.68 -1.59 2.68
N CYS A 93 2.17 -2.76 2.29
CA CYS A 93 1.82 -4.02 2.93
C CYS A 93 2.34 -4.07 4.38
N HIS A 94 3.60 -3.72 4.59
CA HIS A 94 4.23 -3.72 5.91
C HIS A 94 3.60 -2.68 6.84
N GLU A 95 3.32 -1.48 6.33
CA GLU A 95 2.61 -0.43 7.06
C GLU A 95 1.25 -0.93 7.57
N HIS A 96 0.47 -1.58 6.70
CA HIS A 96 -0.81 -2.13 7.13
C HIS A 96 -0.64 -3.29 8.11
N ALA A 97 0.29 -4.23 7.88
CA ALA A 97 0.50 -5.38 8.76
C ALA A 97 0.89 -4.98 10.19
N LEU A 98 1.66 -3.91 10.34
CA LEU A 98 2.18 -3.43 11.63
C LEU A 98 1.28 -2.40 12.31
N ALA A 99 0.12 -2.12 11.72
CA ALA A 99 -0.73 -1.05 12.20
C ALA A 99 -1.27 -1.31 13.62
N PRO A 100 -1.21 -0.32 14.53
CA PRO A 100 -1.52 -0.52 15.94
C PRO A 100 -3.00 -0.83 16.19
N TRP A 101 -3.89 -0.50 15.26
CA TRP A 101 -5.33 -0.73 15.43
C TRP A 101 -5.74 -2.20 15.31
N HIS A 102 -4.86 -3.09 14.81
CA HIS A 102 -5.17 -4.53 14.76
C HIS A 102 -5.40 -5.13 16.14
N ARG A 103 -4.85 -4.53 17.20
CA ARG A 103 -5.10 -4.93 18.60
C ARG A 103 -6.53 -4.68 19.08
N TYR A 104 -7.34 -3.97 18.29
CA TYR A 104 -8.75 -3.66 18.59
C TYR A 104 -9.71 -4.40 17.67
N VAL A 105 -9.22 -5.31 16.82
CA VAL A 105 -10.06 -6.15 15.97
C VAL A 105 -10.69 -7.24 16.85
N PRO A 106 -12.01 -7.48 16.80
CA PRO A 106 -12.63 -8.52 17.61
C PRO A 106 -12.12 -9.92 17.24
N ASP A 107 -11.94 -10.78 18.24
CA ASP A 107 -11.32 -12.12 18.11
C ASP A 107 -11.94 -12.99 17.00
N ARG A 108 -13.26 -12.90 16.79
CA ARG A 108 -13.96 -13.63 15.73
C ARG A 108 -13.50 -13.30 14.29
N TRP A 109 -12.74 -12.22 14.12
CA TRP A 109 -12.17 -11.79 12.85
C TRP A 109 -10.65 -12.01 12.76
N LEU A 110 -10.06 -12.57 13.83
CA LEU A 110 -8.66 -12.96 13.89
C LEU A 110 -8.50 -14.41 13.45
N ASP A 111 -7.34 -14.70 12.90
CA ASP A 111 -6.91 -16.00 12.39
C ASP A 111 -5.42 -16.14 12.72
N PRO A 112 -5.07 -16.21 14.02
CA PRO A 112 -3.69 -16.14 14.48
C PRO A 112 -2.90 -17.39 14.07
N VAL A 113 -1.62 -17.21 13.77
CA VAL A 113 -0.69 -18.31 13.52
C VAL A 113 -0.55 -19.13 14.81
N VAL A 114 -0.79 -20.44 14.71
CA VAL A 114 -0.54 -21.38 15.80
C VAL A 114 0.89 -21.90 15.66
N PRO A 115 1.74 -21.76 16.69
CA PRO A 115 3.12 -22.23 16.61
C PRO A 115 3.18 -23.76 16.73
N ALA A 116 3.11 -24.44 15.59
CA ALA A 116 3.15 -25.91 15.49
C ALA A 116 4.50 -26.46 14.98
N ASP A 117 5.32 -25.59 14.39
CA ASP A 117 6.63 -25.89 13.82
C ASP A 117 7.64 -24.79 14.18
N ASP A 118 8.89 -24.97 13.73
CA ASP A 118 9.99 -24.00 13.97
C ASP A 118 9.67 -22.60 13.43
N ASP A 119 8.90 -22.51 12.34
CA ASP A 119 8.47 -21.22 11.76
C ASP A 119 7.45 -20.51 12.64
N GLY A 120 6.55 -21.27 13.24
CA GLY A 120 5.63 -20.80 14.25
C GLY A 120 6.35 -20.25 15.48
N VAL A 121 7.32 -21.00 16.02
CA VAL A 121 8.14 -20.58 17.17
C VAL A 121 8.93 -19.31 16.86
N LEU A 122 9.58 -19.25 15.69
CA LEU A 122 10.26 -18.04 15.21
C LEU A 122 9.29 -16.86 15.10
N THR A 123 8.12 -17.07 14.53
CA THR A 123 7.09 -16.04 14.39
C THR A 123 6.69 -15.51 15.76
N THR A 124 6.37 -16.37 16.72
CA THR A 124 6.05 -15.95 18.10
C THR A 124 7.19 -15.14 18.72
N ALA A 125 8.45 -15.54 18.53
CA ALA A 125 9.60 -14.79 19.03
C ALA A 125 9.71 -13.40 18.38
N LEU A 126 9.51 -13.28 17.06
CA LEU A 126 9.46 -11.99 16.36
C LEU A 126 8.33 -11.09 16.86
N LEU A 127 7.18 -11.68 17.21
CA LEU A 127 6.02 -10.94 17.70
C LEU A 127 6.24 -10.29 19.08
N THR A 128 7.27 -10.72 19.82
CA THR A 128 7.68 -10.06 21.07
C THR A 128 8.44 -8.75 20.84
N LEU A 129 9.03 -8.56 19.66
CA LEU A 129 9.77 -7.36 19.31
C LEU A 129 8.80 -6.20 19.04
N PRO A 130 9.16 -4.94 19.35
CA PRO A 130 8.36 -3.79 18.92
C PRO A 130 8.24 -3.73 17.38
N PRO A 131 7.12 -3.21 16.82
CA PRO A 131 6.85 -3.23 15.38
C PRO A 131 8.00 -2.71 14.50
N ALA A 132 8.64 -1.61 14.89
CA ALA A 132 9.75 -1.02 14.13
C ALA A 132 10.99 -1.94 14.10
N TYR A 133 11.28 -2.66 15.18
CA TYR A 133 12.41 -3.58 15.29
C TYR A 133 12.15 -4.82 14.44
N ARG A 134 10.93 -5.36 14.51
CA ARG A 134 10.47 -6.49 13.70
C ARG A 134 10.58 -6.20 12.21
N ARG A 135 10.09 -5.03 11.75
CA ARG A 135 10.22 -4.58 10.36
C ARG A 135 11.67 -4.48 9.93
N THR A 136 12.49 -3.81 10.74
CA THR A 136 13.92 -3.59 10.44
C THR A 136 14.66 -4.93 10.31
N LEU A 137 14.40 -5.87 11.22
CA LEU A 137 15.00 -7.20 11.22
C LEU A 137 14.56 -8.03 10.02
N LEU A 138 13.26 -8.02 9.68
CA LEU A 138 12.74 -8.72 8.51
C LEU A 138 13.38 -8.22 7.21
N LEU A 139 13.47 -6.90 7.02
CA LEU A 139 14.07 -6.33 5.81
C LEU A 139 15.57 -6.67 5.71
N ALA A 140 16.33 -6.53 6.80
CA ALA A 140 17.77 -6.79 6.80
C ALA A 140 18.09 -8.28 6.71
N ASP A 141 17.58 -9.08 7.65
CA ASP A 141 18.01 -10.45 7.83
C ASP A 141 17.13 -11.39 6.99
N GLY A 142 15.82 -11.17 6.95
CA GLY A 142 14.88 -11.99 6.17
C GLY A 142 14.92 -11.75 4.66
N LEU A 143 15.08 -10.50 4.22
CA LEU A 143 15.16 -10.14 2.79
C LEU A 143 16.59 -9.85 2.30
N GLY A 144 17.58 -9.84 3.19
CA GLY A 144 18.98 -9.59 2.81
C GLY A 144 19.26 -8.15 2.37
N MET A 145 18.41 -7.19 2.71
CA MET A 145 18.60 -5.80 2.30
C MET A 145 19.79 -5.16 3.02
N LYS A 146 20.57 -4.37 2.28
CA LYS A 146 21.66 -3.58 2.87
C LYS A 146 21.10 -2.54 3.85
N GLN A 147 21.85 -2.26 4.92
CA GLN A 147 21.41 -1.37 5.99
C GLN A 147 20.94 0.01 5.51
N ALA A 148 21.59 0.61 4.50
CA ALA A 148 21.18 1.90 3.94
C ALA A 148 19.81 1.83 3.23
N ALA A 149 19.54 0.72 2.53
CA ALA A 149 18.24 0.48 1.90
C ALA A 149 17.15 0.26 2.96
N VAL A 150 17.45 -0.49 4.03
CA VAL A 150 16.53 -0.67 5.16
C VAL A 150 16.22 0.66 5.86
N ALA A 151 17.23 1.50 6.07
CA ALA A 151 17.07 2.83 6.66
C ALA A 151 16.14 3.70 5.81
N THR A 152 16.34 3.69 4.49
CA THR A 152 15.48 4.40 3.53
C THR A 152 14.04 3.90 3.60
N GLU A 153 13.83 2.59 3.52
CA GLU A 153 12.48 2.00 3.50
C GLU A 153 11.72 2.13 4.84
N CYS A 154 12.45 2.23 5.94
CA CYS A 154 11.88 2.50 7.26
C CYS A 154 11.79 4.00 7.60
N GLU A 155 12.16 4.89 6.68
CA GLU A 155 12.24 6.34 6.90
C GLU A 155 13.02 6.70 8.19
N ALA A 156 14.15 6.01 8.38
CA ALA A 156 14.98 6.12 9.58
C ALA A 156 16.43 6.45 9.22
N SER A 157 17.19 6.97 10.17
CA SER A 157 18.63 7.13 9.98
C SER A 157 19.34 5.78 9.96
N THR A 158 20.52 5.72 9.33
CA THR A 158 21.39 4.54 9.34
C THR A 158 21.78 4.15 10.77
N ALA A 159 22.06 5.12 11.63
CA ALA A 159 22.35 4.90 13.05
C ALA A 159 21.17 4.29 13.82
N ALA A 160 19.95 4.80 13.62
CA ALA A 160 18.75 4.25 14.25
C ALA A 160 18.49 2.81 13.77
N THR A 161 18.69 2.56 12.48
CA THR A 161 18.58 1.22 11.87
C THR A 161 19.59 0.25 12.46
N ALA A 162 20.86 0.66 12.59
CA ALA A 162 21.91 -0.15 13.21
C ALA A 162 21.59 -0.51 14.67
N GLY A 163 21.13 0.48 15.45
CA GLY A 163 20.69 0.26 16.82
C GLY A 163 19.54 -0.74 16.91
N ARG A 164 18.49 -0.55 16.10
CA ARG A 164 17.34 -1.47 16.04
C ARG A 164 17.77 -2.90 15.71
N LEU A 165 18.65 -3.09 14.72
CA LEU A 165 19.14 -4.41 14.35
C LEU A 165 19.93 -5.08 15.47
N ARG A 166 20.86 -4.35 16.11
CA ARG A 166 21.65 -4.89 17.23
C ARG A 166 20.73 -5.40 18.35
N HIS A 167 19.78 -4.58 18.77
CA HIS A 167 18.84 -4.94 19.84
C HIS A 167 17.87 -6.05 19.44
N ALA A 168 17.35 -6.02 18.21
CA ALA A 168 16.44 -7.06 17.71
C ALA A 168 17.13 -8.43 17.65
N ARG A 169 18.38 -8.47 17.17
CA ARG A 169 19.18 -9.70 17.10
C ARG A 169 19.50 -10.26 18.49
N ALA A 170 19.90 -9.40 19.44
CA ALA A 170 20.14 -9.82 20.82
C ALA A 170 18.87 -10.41 21.47
N ALA A 171 17.74 -9.70 21.34
CA ALA A 171 16.45 -10.15 21.89
C ALA A 171 15.92 -11.44 21.25
N LEU A 172 16.29 -11.72 19.98
CA LEU A 172 15.93 -12.96 19.30
C LEU A 172 16.83 -14.12 19.74
N ALA A 173 18.13 -13.88 19.88
CA ALA A 173 19.09 -14.88 20.36
C ALA A 173 18.76 -15.34 21.80
N GLU A 174 18.33 -14.42 22.68
CA GLU A 174 17.88 -14.76 24.03
C GLU A 174 16.63 -15.66 24.05
N ARG A 175 15.73 -15.50 23.06
CA ARG A 175 14.46 -16.24 22.99
C ARG A 175 14.57 -17.57 22.25
N LEU A 176 15.54 -17.69 21.36
CA LEU A 176 15.75 -18.86 20.51
C LEU A 176 17.17 -19.41 20.70
N PRO A 177 17.56 -19.83 21.93
CA PRO A 177 18.93 -20.28 22.21
C PRO A 177 19.31 -21.54 21.42
N GLU A 178 18.33 -22.38 21.08
CA GLU A 178 18.53 -23.62 20.31
C GLU A 178 18.65 -23.37 18.80
N VAL A 179 18.35 -22.16 18.31
CA VAL A 179 18.43 -21.82 16.88
C VAL A 179 19.81 -21.25 16.58
N ALA A 180 20.66 -22.06 15.94
CA ALA A 180 22.06 -21.71 15.64
C ALA A 180 22.22 -20.45 14.78
N ASP A 181 21.35 -20.24 13.78
CA ASP A 181 21.30 -19.02 12.97
C ASP A 181 19.85 -18.52 12.83
N PRO A 182 19.40 -17.61 13.72
CA PRO A 182 18.08 -17.01 13.63
C PRO A 182 17.86 -16.20 12.34
N GLY A 183 18.94 -15.67 11.74
CA GLY A 183 18.89 -14.94 10.48
C GLY A 183 18.56 -15.87 9.31
N GLU A 184 19.18 -17.04 9.23
CA GLU A 184 18.83 -18.04 8.21
C GLU A 184 17.43 -18.61 8.41
N ALA A 185 17.03 -18.85 9.67
CA ALA A 185 15.65 -19.25 9.98
C ALA A 185 14.65 -18.20 9.46
N LEU A 186 14.93 -16.91 9.67
CA LEU A 186 14.10 -15.81 9.16
C LEU A 186 14.08 -15.72 7.63
N ARG A 187 15.22 -15.92 6.97
CA ARG A 187 15.28 -15.99 5.50
C ARG A 187 14.46 -17.15 4.95
N ARG A 188 14.58 -18.32 5.57
CA ARG A 188 13.82 -19.51 5.19
C ARG A 188 12.32 -19.26 5.36
N ALA A 189 11.88 -18.76 6.52
CA ALA A 189 10.48 -18.42 6.76
C ALA A 189 9.95 -17.37 5.76
N ALA A 190 10.73 -16.35 5.41
CA ALA A 190 10.33 -15.36 4.39
C ALA A 190 10.19 -15.97 2.98
N ARG A 191 10.98 -17.00 2.65
CA ARG A 191 10.94 -17.68 1.34
C ARG A 191 9.86 -18.77 1.25
N THR A 192 9.70 -19.58 2.28
CA THR A 192 8.92 -20.83 2.25
C THR A 192 7.89 -20.95 3.37
N GLY A 193 7.80 -19.96 4.26
CA GLY A 193 6.89 -20.01 5.40
C GLY A 193 5.43 -20.22 5.02
N PRO A 194 4.62 -20.69 5.98
CA PRO A 194 3.24 -21.08 5.74
C PRO A 194 2.43 -19.87 5.27
N GLY A 195 1.64 -20.07 4.21
CA GLY A 195 0.74 -19.05 3.69
C GLY A 195 -0.08 -19.64 2.55
N ALA A 196 -1.40 -19.68 2.73
CA ALA A 196 -2.30 -20.03 1.65
C ALA A 196 -1.99 -19.14 0.44
N PRO A 197 -1.92 -19.71 -0.78
CA PRO A 197 -1.58 -18.92 -1.95
C PRO A 197 -2.57 -17.76 -2.08
N PRO A 198 -2.09 -16.54 -2.42
CA PRO A 198 -2.99 -15.44 -2.69
C PRO A 198 -3.94 -15.81 -3.84
N PRO A 199 -5.13 -15.17 -3.91
CA PRO A 199 -6.06 -15.40 -5.00
C PRO A 199 -5.39 -15.09 -6.35
N PRO A 200 -5.86 -15.67 -7.47
CA PRO A 200 -5.31 -15.41 -8.78
C PRO A 200 -5.30 -13.90 -9.12
N ALA A 201 -4.32 -13.45 -9.90
CA ALA A 201 -4.16 -12.03 -10.22
C ALA A 201 -5.39 -11.42 -10.91
N ALA A 202 -6.08 -12.19 -11.76
CA ALA A 202 -7.33 -11.76 -12.38
C ALA A 202 -8.43 -11.44 -11.34
N GLU A 203 -8.50 -12.20 -10.25
CA GLU A 203 -9.45 -11.94 -9.16
C GLU A 203 -9.03 -10.70 -8.35
N ALA A 204 -7.76 -10.60 -8.00
CA ALA A 204 -7.20 -9.46 -7.28
C ALA A 204 -7.39 -8.15 -8.05
N LEU A 205 -7.14 -8.17 -9.36
CA LEU A 205 -7.35 -7.03 -10.26
C LEU A 205 -8.83 -6.62 -10.28
N ARG A 206 -9.75 -7.57 -10.47
CA ARG A 206 -11.19 -7.28 -10.42
C ARG A 206 -11.61 -6.68 -9.08
N ALA A 207 -11.08 -7.17 -7.97
CA ALA A 207 -11.35 -6.65 -6.63
C ALA A 207 -10.85 -5.20 -6.47
N SER A 208 -9.64 -4.90 -6.97
CA SER A 208 -9.07 -3.55 -6.98
C SER A 208 -9.91 -2.60 -7.84
N GLU A 209 -10.22 -2.97 -9.09
CA GLU A 209 -11.03 -2.13 -9.99
C GLU A 209 -12.43 -1.82 -9.45
N ARG A 210 -13.08 -2.78 -8.77
CA ARG A 210 -14.40 -2.56 -8.15
C ARG A 210 -14.33 -1.47 -7.07
N THR A 211 -13.27 -1.48 -6.28
CA THR A 211 -13.10 -0.52 -5.18
C THR A 211 -12.79 0.88 -5.70
N THR A 212 -11.87 1.01 -6.66
CA THR A 212 -11.55 2.30 -7.29
C THR A 212 -12.79 2.94 -7.91
N ARG A 213 -13.62 2.14 -8.61
CA ARG A 213 -14.88 2.62 -9.19
C ARG A 213 -15.88 3.11 -8.14
N ARG A 214 -15.91 2.50 -6.95
CA ARG A 214 -16.78 2.95 -5.84
C ARG A 214 -16.31 4.28 -5.25
N ILE A 215 -15.01 4.49 -5.10
CA ILE A 215 -14.44 5.75 -4.59
C ILE A 215 -14.68 6.89 -5.58
N VAL A 216 -14.41 6.67 -6.87
CA VAL A 216 -14.65 7.68 -7.93
C VAL A 216 -16.14 8.00 -8.05
N ARG A 217 -17.04 6.99 -8.06
CA ARG A 217 -18.49 7.23 -8.12
C ARG A 217 -19.05 7.88 -6.86
N GLY A 218 -18.58 7.51 -5.67
CA GLY A 218 -18.96 8.14 -4.40
C GLY A 218 -18.58 9.62 -4.36
N SER A 219 -17.39 9.97 -4.86
CA SER A 219 -16.98 11.37 -5.00
C SER A 219 -17.83 12.13 -6.03
N ALA A 220 -18.21 11.50 -7.16
CA ALA A 220 -19.09 12.12 -8.16
C ALA A 220 -20.50 12.41 -7.62
N VAL A 221 -21.05 11.55 -6.76
CA VAL A 221 -22.35 11.78 -6.10
C VAL A 221 -22.26 12.95 -5.10
N LEU A 222 -21.17 13.06 -4.33
CA LEU A 222 -20.95 14.20 -3.43
C LEU A 222 -20.78 15.52 -4.20
N PHE A 223 -20.02 15.54 -5.29
CA PHE A 223 -19.88 16.72 -6.15
C PHE A 223 -21.21 17.11 -6.84
N ALA A 224 -21.98 16.14 -7.33
CA ALA A 224 -23.30 16.39 -7.92
C ALA A 224 -24.30 16.92 -6.89
N GLY A 225 -24.29 16.37 -5.66
CA GLY A 225 -25.14 16.82 -4.56
C GLY A 225 -24.85 18.27 -4.15
N THR A 226 -23.58 18.67 -4.07
CA THR A 226 -23.21 20.07 -3.79
C THR A 226 -23.62 21.04 -4.90
N ALA A 227 -23.61 20.61 -6.17
CA ALA A 227 -24.04 21.44 -7.29
C ALA A 227 -25.56 21.66 -7.29
N VAL A 228 -26.35 20.65 -6.91
CA VAL A 228 -27.82 20.77 -6.77
C VAL A 228 -28.19 21.66 -5.59
N ALA A 229 -27.47 21.57 -4.45
CA ALA A 229 -27.71 22.43 -3.30
C ALA A 229 -27.44 23.92 -3.60
N LEU A 230 -26.35 24.23 -4.30
CA LEU A 230 -26.02 25.61 -4.69
C LEU A 230 -26.98 26.17 -5.76
N ALA A 231 -27.48 25.32 -6.67
CA ALA A 231 -28.50 25.74 -7.63
C ALA A 231 -29.87 25.98 -6.97
N GLY A 232 -30.23 25.17 -5.96
CA GLY A 232 -31.46 25.35 -5.18
C GLY A 232 -31.48 26.64 -4.35
N SER A 233 -30.34 27.04 -3.77
CA SER A 233 -30.23 28.29 -3.01
C SER A 233 -30.35 29.55 -3.88
N GLY A 234 -29.96 29.49 -5.17
CA GLY A 234 -30.10 30.61 -6.09
C GLY A 234 -31.54 30.88 -6.53
N VAL A 235 -32.39 29.85 -6.58
CA VAL A 235 -33.80 29.99 -6.99
C VAL A 235 -34.66 30.57 -5.86
N LEU A 236 -34.36 30.27 -4.60
CA LEU A 236 -35.06 30.83 -3.44
C LEU A 236 -34.77 32.31 -3.20
N ALA A 237 -33.59 32.81 -3.58
CA ALA A 237 -33.23 34.23 -3.45
C ALA A 237 -33.84 35.13 -4.56
N ALA A 238 -34.38 34.55 -5.64
CA ALA A 238 -34.99 35.29 -6.75
C ALA A 238 -36.52 35.45 -6.64
N LEU A 239 -37.11 34.91 -5.56
CA LEU A 239 -38.56 34.91 -5.30
C LEU A 239 -38.96 35.72 -4.05
N GLN A 240 -38.04 36.50 -3.48
CA GLN A 240 -38.29 37.52 -2.44
C GLN A 240 -37.96 38.91 -2.99
#